data_AF-A0A3D5K2D3-F1
#
_entry.id   AF-A0A3D5K2D3-F1
#
_cell.length_a   1.000
_cell.length_b   1.000
_cell.length_c   1.000
_cell.angle_alpha   90.00
_cell.angle_beta   90.00
_cell.angle_gamma   90.00
#
_symmetry.space_group_name_H-M   'P 1'
#
loop_
_entity.id
_entity.type
_entity.pdbx_description
1 polymer ?
#
loop_
_entity_poly.entity_id
_entity_poly.type
_entity_poly.pdbx_seq_one_letter_code
_entity_poly.pdbx_strand_id
1 'polypeptide(L)'
;MAGPMARSVIERRLIEVGERLQRLWSDLAVAEEQLAHLSADATDARVRALVSETAQSGSVHRDAERHARAMERHRDDVVANIARLEAIQDDLLDRMGSDGRGVRDD
;
A
#
# COMPACT_ATOMS: atom_id res chain seq x y z
N MET A 1 -22.96 -17.94 -24.36
CA MET A 1 -23.25 -18.50 -23.02
C MET A 1 -21.95 -18.67 -22.23
N ALA A 2 -21.40 -17.60 -21.65
CA ALA A 2 -20.39 -17.74 -20.60
C ALA A 2 -21.14 -18.17 -19.33
N GLY A 3 -21.05 -19.45 -18.97
CA GLY A 3 -21.91 -20.07 -17.96
C GLY A 3 -21.51 -19.78 -16.51
N PRO A 4 -22.18 -20.43 -15.53
CA PRO A 4 -21.90 -20.32 -14.08
C PRO A 4 -20.43 -20.59 -13.70
N MET A 5 -19.67 -21.26 -14.56
CA MET A 5 -18.22 -21.48 -14.40
C MET A 5 -17.38 -20.20 -14.59
N ALA A 6 -17.81 -19.25 -15.42
CA ALA A 6 -17.13 -17.96 -15.54
C ALA A 6 -17.36 -17.11 -14.27
N ARG A 7 -18.59 -17.14 -13.75
CA ARG A 7 -18.98 -16.45 -12.51
C ARG A 7 -18.19 -16.97 -11.29
N SER A 8 -18.06 -18.29 -11.13
CA SER A 8 -17.31 -18.88 -10.00
C SER A 8 -15.81 -18.55 -10.04
N VAL A 9 -15.22 -18.39 -11.24
CA VAL A 9 -13.84 -17.94 -11.40
C VAL A 9 -13.67 -16.48 -10.98
N ILE A 10 -14.61 -15.60 -11.37
CA ILE A 10 -14.60 -14.18 -10.97
C ILE A 10 -14.75 -14.06 -9.46
N GLU A 11 -15.68 -14.80 -8.85
CA GLU A 11 -15.88 -14.81 -7.38
C GLU A 11 -14.62 -15.26 -6.64
N ARG A 12 -13.97 -16.35 -7.08
CA ARG A 12 -12.71 -16.80 -6.48
C ARG A 12 -11.63 -15.73 -6.58
N ARG A 13 -11.52 -15.06 -7.73
CA ARG A 13 -10.54 -13.99 -7.92
C ARG A 13 -10.83 -12.78 -7.04
N LEU A 14 -12.10 -12.41 -6.84
CA LEU A 14 -12.51 -11.34 -5.93
C LEU A 14 -12.11 -11.65 -4.48
N ILE A 15 -12.27 -12.91 -4.04
CA ILE A 15 -11.80 -13.35 -2.72
C ILE A 15 -10.28 -13.19 -2.60
N GLU A 16 -9.52 -13.68 -3.57
CA GLU A 16 -8.05 -13.56 -3.59
C GLU A 16 -7.57 -12.10 -3.54
N VAL A 17 -8.23 -11.22 -4.30
CA VAL A 17 -7.94 -9.77 -4.31
C VAL A 17 -8.29 -9.15 -2.96
N GLY A 18 -9.44 -9.49 -2.39
CA GLY A 18 -9.87 -9.01 -1.07
C GLY A 18 -8.89 -9.39 0.05
N GLU A 19 -8.46 -10.66 0.09
CA GLU A 19 -7.45 -11.12 1.06
C GLU A 19 -6.11 -10.39 0.90
N ARG A 20 -5.71 -10.13 -0.36
CA ARG A 20 -4.49 -9.39 -0.63
C ARG A 20 -4.60 -7.92 -0.23
N LEU A 21 -5.74 -7.28 -0.47
CA LEU A 21 -6.01 -5.92 -0.02
C LEU A 21 -5.94 -5.84 1.51
N GLN A 22 -6.58 -6.75 2.24
CA GLN A 22 -6.53 -6.76 3.70
C GLN A 22 -5.10 -6.86 4.24
N ARG A 23 -4.26 -7.71 3.64
CA ARG A 23 -2.83 -7.78 4.00
C ARG A 23 -2.11 -6.45 3.73
N LEU A 24 -2.29 -5.86 2.56
CA LEU A 24 -1.63 -4.60 2.21
C LEU A 24 -2.09 -3.43 3.08
N TRP A 25 -3.35 -3.39 3.52
CA TRP A 25 -3.82 -2.39 4.48
C TRP A 25 -3.14 -2.54 5.85
N SER A 26 -2.94 -3.78 6.31
CA SER A 26 -2.15 -4.05 7.51
C SER A 26 -0.69 -3.63 7.34
N ASP A 27 -0.07 -3.97 6.20
CA ASP A 27 1.30 -3.58 5.89
C ASP A 27 1.46 -2.06 5.81
N LEU A 28 0.47 -1.36 5.24
CA LEU A 28 0.44 0.09 5.17
C LEU A 28 0.40 0.72 6.56
N ALA A 29 -0.46 0.23 7.45
CA ALA A 29 -0.54 0.74 8.82
C ALA A 29 0.80 0.60 9.56
N VAL A 30 1.48 -0.55 9.39
CA VAL A 30 2.81 -0.77 9.97
C VAL A 30 3.86 0.16 9.34
N ALA A 31 3.83 0.34 8.01
CA ALA A 31 4.76 1.22 7.32
C ALA A 31 4.57 2.69 7.73
N GLU A 32 3.34 3.12 7.95
CA GLU A 32 3.01 4.48 8.44
C GLU A 32 3.53 4.69 9.88
N GLU A 33 3.37 3.72 10.77
CA GLU A 33 3.92 3.77 12.13
C GLU A 33 5.45 3.85 12.11
N GLN A 34 6.10 2.99 11.32
CA GLN A 34 7.55 2.98 11.18
C GLN A 34 8.07 4.29 10.59
N LEU A 35 7.38 4.84 9.59
CA LEU A 35 7.73 6.12 9.01
C LEU A 35 7.64 7.25 10.03
N ALA A 36 6.56 7.29 10.83
CA ALA A 36 6.40 8.30 11.87
C ALA A 36 7.56 8.26 12.88
N HIS A 37 7.98 7.05 13.28
CA HIS A 37 9.13 6.88 14.17
C HIS A 37 10.45 7.35 13.53
N LEU A 38 10.74 6.92 12.30
CA LEU A 38 11.98 7.29 11.59
C LEU A 38 12.08 8.79 11.32
N SER A 39 10.96 9.45 11.00
CA SER A 39 10.92 10.90 10.80
C SER A 39 11.12 11.68 12.09
N ALA A 40 10.63 11.17 13.23
CA ALA A 40 10.93 11.73 14.54
C ALA A 40 12.43 11.62 14.86
N ASP A 41 13.04 10.45 14.64
CA ASP A 41 14.46 10.22 14.86
C ASP A 41 15.34 11.10 13.96
N ALA A 42 14.99 11.23 12.68
CA ALA A 42 15.69 12.12 11.76
C ALA A 42 15.64 13.59 12.20
N THR A 43 14.51 14.00 12.80
CA THR A 43 14.33 15.34 13.35
C THR A 43 15.19 15.56 14.60
N ASP A 44 15.23 14.62 15.54
CA ASP A 44 16.10 14.69 16.73
C ASP A 44 17.58 14.75 16.32
N ALA A 45 17.99 13.87 15.40
CA ALA A 45 19.36 13.86 14.88
C ALA A 45 19.73 15.19 14.21
N ARG A 46 18.79 15.82 13.50
CA ARG A 46 18.98 17.16 12.91
C ARG A 46 19.22 18.22 13.99
N VAL A 47 18.41 18.22 15.06
CA VAL A 47 18.59 19.16 16.19
C VAL A 47 19.96 18.95 16.83
N ARG A 48 20.35 17.70 17.09
CA ARG A 48 21.66 17.38 17.68
C ARG A 48 22.83 17.78 16.79
N ALA A 49 22.71 17.60 15.48
CA ALA A 49 23.73 18.03 14.51
C ALA A 49 23.94 19.55 14.51
N LEU A 50 22.86 20.32 14.64
CA LEU A 50 22.93 21.79 14.73
C LEU A 50 23.54 22.25 16.05
N VAL A 51 23.26 21.57 17.16
CA VAL A 51 23.76 21.96 18.49
C VAL A 51 25.23 21.60 18.68
N SER A 52 25.65 20.41 18.23
CA SER A 52 26.98 19.88 18.57
C SER A 52 28.09 20.28 17.59
N GLU A 53 27.76 20.79 16.39
CA GLU A 53 28.70 21.13 15.30
C GLU A 53 29.74 20.04 14.96
N THR A 54 29.53 18.79 15.39
CA THR A 54 30.50 17.71 15.14
C THR A 54 30.21 17.00 13.81
N ALA A 55 31.29 16.61 13.13
CA ALA A 55 31.20 15.79 11.91
C ALA A 55 30.42 14.47 12.13
N GLN A 56 30.55 13.89 13.33
CA GLN A 56 29.82 12.68 13.73
C GLN A 56 28.31 12.91 13.87
N SER A 57 27.88 14.03 14.44
CA SER A 57 26.44 14.34 14.51
C SER A 57 25.86 14.59 13.12
N GLY A 58 26.64 15.17 12.20
CA GLY A 58 26.24 15.36 10.81
C GLY A 58 26.06 14.05 10.01
N SER A 59 26.87 13.01 10.26
CA SER A 59 26.69 11.71 9.59
C SER A 59 25.43 10.99 10.07
N VAL A 60 25.20 10.94 11.39
CA VAL A 60 24.02 10.31 12.00
C VAL A 60 22.72 10.92 11.45
N HIS A 61 22.65 12.25 11.34
CA HIS A 61 21.50 12.93 10.75
C HIS A 61 21.23 12.50 9.30
N ARG A 62 22.26 12.44 8.46
CA ARG A 62 22.09 12.02 7.05
C ARG A 62 21.62 10.58 6.91
N ASP A 63 22.06 9.71 7.80
CA ASP A 63 21.67 8.30 7.76
C ASP A 63 20.23 8.12 8.24
N ALA A 64 19.82 8.82 9.31
CA ALA A 64 18.43 8.86 9.75
C ALA A 64 17.49 9.43 8.67
N GLU A 65 17.88 10.52 7.99
CA GLU A 65 17.11 11.04 6.84
C GLU A 65 16.99 10.03 5.69
N ARG A 66 18.07 9.30 5.39
CA ARG A 66 18.05 8.27 4.35
C ARG A 66 17.07 7.16 4.69
N HIS A 67 17.03 6.75 5.95
CA HIS A 67 16.13 5.70 6.43
C HIS A 67 14.67 6.15 6.34
N ALA A 68 14.36 7.36 6.80
CA ALA A 68 13.01 7.94 6.67
C ALA A 68 12.57 8.00 5.19
N ARG A 69 13.41 8.52 4.29
CA ARG A 69 13.12 8.58 2.84
C ARG A 69 12.95 7.20 2.20
N ALA A 70 13.69 6.19 2.66
CA ALA A 70 13.53 4.83 2.17
C ALA A 70 12.18 4.24 2.58
N MET A 71 11.76 4.52 3.83
CA MET A 71 10.45 4.11 4.33
C MET A 71 9.29 4.86 3.65
N GLU A 72 9.44 6.16 3.36
CA GLU A 72 8.46 6.92 2.57
C GLU A 72 8.21 6.26 1.20
N ARG A 73 9.27 5.91 0.47
CA ARG A 73 9.15 5.22 -0.81
C ARG A 73 8.44 3.87 -0.67
N HIS A 74 8.77 3.10 0.38
CA HIS A 74 8.10 1.84 0.64
C HIS A 74 6.59 2.02 0.90
N ARG A 75 6.22 2.99 1.74
CA ARG A 75 4.83 3.36 2.01
C ARG A 75 4.10 3.71 0.71
N ASP A 76 4.72 4.54 -0.13
CA ASP A 76 4.15 4.96 -1.40
C ASP A 76 3.96 3.77 -2.37
N ASP A 77 4.90 2.83 -2.41
CA ASP A 77 4.78 1.58 -3.18
C ASP A 77 3.61 0.71 -2.70
N VAL A 78 3.40 0.61 -1.38
CA VAL A 78 2.26 -0.12 -0.79
C VAL A 78 0.93 0.55 -1.18
N VAL A 79 0.82 1.86 -1.04
CA VAL A 79 -0.37 2.63 -1.47
C VAL A 79 -0.65 2.42 -2.96
N ALA A 80 0.38 2.47 -3.79
CA ALA A 80 0.22 2.24 -5.23
C ALA A 80 -0.23 0.81 -5.55
N ASN A 81 0.20 -0.20 -4.77
CA ASN A 81 -0.27 -1.58 -4.90
C ASN A 81 -1.74 -1.73 -4.52
N ILE A 82 -2.17 -1.08 -3.44
CA ILE A 82 -3.57 -1.06 -2.99
C ILE A 82 -4.45 -0.50 -4.11
N ALA A 83 -4.15 0.70 -4.61
CA ALA A 83 -4.91 1.35 -5.67
C ALA A 83 -5.03 0.49 -6.94
N ARG A 84 -3.96 -0.23 -7.31
CA ARG A 84 -4.00 -1.17 -8.44
C ARG A 84 -4.94 -2.34 -8.19
N LEU A 85 -4.96 -2.91 -6.99
CA LEU A 85 -5.83 -4.03 -6.66
C LEU A 85 -7.29 -3.60 -6.52
N GLU A 86 -7.57 -2.40 -6.02
CA GLU A 86 -8.90 -1.81 -6.00
C GLU A 86 -9.45 -1.65 -7.42
N ALA A 87 -8.64 -1.11 -8.35
CA ALA A 87 -9.04 -1.02 -9.76
C ALA A 87 -9.31 -2.39 -10.40
N ILE A 88 -8.54 -3.43 -10.02
CA ILE A 88 -8.79 -4.81 -10.47
C ILE A 88 -10.09 -5.36 -9.86
N GLN A 89 -10.36 -5.06 -8.59
CA GLN A 89 -11.60 -5.47 -7.93
C GLN A 89 -12.81 -4.84 -8.61
N ASP A 90 -12.76 -3.54 -8.91
CA ASP A 90 -13.82 -2.81 -9.60
C ASP A 90 -14.11 -3.42 -10.99
N ASP A 91 -13.07 -3.68 -11.80
CA ASP A 91 -13.24 -4.35 -13.11
C ASP A 91 -13.86 -5.75 -12.98
N LEU A 92 -13.49 -6.52 -11.95
CA LEU A 92 -14.09 -7.83 -11.70
C LEU A 92 -15.56 -7.73 -11.26
N LEU A 93 -15.91 -6.75 -10.43
CA LEU A 93 -17.28 -6.50 -10.00
C LEU A 93 -18.16 -6.03 -11.16
N ASP A 94 -17.63 -5.16 -12.02
CA ASP A 94 -18.32 -4.69 -13.23
C ASP A 94 -18.65 -5.84 -14.17
N ARG A 95 -17.68 -6.74 -14.43
CA ARG A 95 -17.89 -7.95 -15.25
C ARG A 95 -18.95 -8.87 -14.67
N MET A 96 -18.95 -9.06 -13.35
CA MET A 96 -19.97 -9.86 -12.66
C MET A 96 -21.36 -9.20 -12.76
N GLY A 97 -21.42 -7.88 -12.69
CA GLY A 97 -22.65 -7.09 -12.83
C GLY A 97 -23.19 -7.05 -14.27
N SER A 98 -22.32 -7.04 -15.28
CA SER A 98 -22.72 -7.12 -16.69
C SER A 98 -23.22 -8.51 -17.07
N ASP A 99 -22.57 -9.57 -16.57
CA ASP A 99 -22.99 -10.96 -16.81
C ASP A 99 -24.36 -11.26 -16.19
N GLY A 100 -24.69 -10.66 -15.03
CA GLY A 100 -25.99 -10.82 -14.37
C GLY A 100 -27.14 -10.04 -15.02
N ARG A 101 -26.86 -8.99 -15.79
CA ARG A 101 -27.87 -8.13 -16.41
C ARG A 101 -28.40 -8.70 -17.74
N GLY A 102 -27.59 -9.48 -18.46
CA GLY A 102 -28.00 -10.18 -19.69
C GLY A 102 -28.90 -11.39 -19.50
N VAL A 103 -29.28 -11.74 -18.26
CA VAL A 103 -30.10 -12.92 -17.93
C VAL A 103 -31.56 -12.56 -17.57
N ARG A 104 -31.88 -11.27 -17.39
CA ARG A 104 -33.20 -10.81 -16.90
C ARG A 104 -34.14 -10.26 -17.98
N ASP A 105 -33.70 -10.15 -19.23
CA ASP A 105 -34.46 -9.49 -20.30
C ASP A 105 -35.08 -10.44 -21.35
N ASP A 106 -35.21 -11.75 -21.08
CA ASP A 106 -35.95 -12.73 -21.91
C ASP A 106 -37.11 -13.40 -21.14
#